data_AF-A0A2A2V2J2-F1
#
_entry.id   AF-A0A2A2V2J2-F1
#
_cell.length_a   1.000
_cell.length_b   1.000
_cell.length_c   1.000
_cell.angle_alpha   90.00
_cell.angle_beta   90.00
_cell.angle_gamma   90.00
#
_symmetry.space_group_name_H-M   'P 1'
#
loop_
_entity.id
_entity.type
_entity.pdbx_description
1 polymer ?
#
loop_
_entity_poly.entity_id
_entity_poly.type
_entity_poly.pdbx_seq_one_letter_code
_entity_poly.pdbx_strand_id
1 'polypeptide(L)'
;MSSKPGIFSFNAAQITSSMRGQYRAVQPYEKLSLQPGEQGLSLVIELPMDARIDDRVNVVLTKHGERNAKCEVSLVVDPESYLTKIAEIKVKQSLDAGPYFMQLNLVGLHDYLKNAAEFDIILNERITVSEPVSELIKTQTTGFKRIFNSAVSAVLSVF
;
A
#
# COMPACT_ATOMS: atom_id res chain seq x y z
N MET A 1 -2.13 20.09 17.15
CA MET A 1 -0.72 19.66 17.23
C MET A 1 -0.49 18.68 16.09
N SER A 2 0.30 19.08 15.09
CA SER A 2 0.58 18.29 13.87
C SER A 2 1.50 17.12 14.27
N SER A 3 0.92 15.93 14.40
CA SER A 3 1.69 14.70 14.53
C SER A 3 2.37 14.45 13.20
N LYS A 4 3.66 14.79 13.10
CA LYS A 4 4.48 14.37 11.96
C LYS A 4 4.34 12.84 11.87
N PRO A 5 3.85 12.30 10.74
CA PRO A 5 3.72 10.86 10.60
C PRO A 5 5.13 10.27 10.77
N GLY A 6 5.25 9.31 11.69
CA GLY A 6 6.49 8.58 11.86
C GLY A 6 6.87 7.84 10.57
N ILE A 7 8.09 7.32 10.53
CA ILE A 7 8.53 6.44 9.43
C ILE A 7 8.08 5.02 9.72
N PHE A 8 7.42 4.36 8.77
CA PHE A 8 7.04 2.96 8.90
C PHE A 8 8.21 2.06 8.51
N SER A 9 8.55 1.07 9.32
CA SER A 9 9.72 0.22 9.09
C SER A 9 9.33 -1.25 9.03
N PHE A 10 9.96 -2.00 8.13
CA PHE A 10 9.72 -3.44 8.00
C PHE A 10 10.30 -4.27 9.14
N ASN A 11 11.18 -3.69 9.96
CA ASN A 11 11.93 -4.46 10.95
C ASN A 11 11.83 -3.84 12.33
N ALA A 12 10.98 -4.44 13.17
CA ALA A 12 10.76 -3.99 14.56
C ALA A 12 12.06 -3.94 15.39
N ALA A 13 13.05 -4.78 15.08
CA ALA A 13 14.34 -4.80 15.78
C ALA A 13 15.32 -3.72 15.29
N GLN A 14 15.22 -3.28 14.02
CA GLN A 14 16.00 -2.17 13.46
C GLN A 14 15.43 -0.79 13.79
N ILE A 15 14.25 -0.71 14.44
CA ILE A 15 13.70 0.56 14.90
C ILE A 15 14.69 1.32 15.82
N THR A 16 15.57 0.62 16.53
CA THR A 16 16.63 1.25 17.34
C THR A 16 17.64 2.06 16.52
N SER A 17 17.92 1.73 15.25
CA SER A 17 18.81 2.55 14.40
C SER A 17 18.16 3.83 13.89
N SER A 18 16.83 3.89 13.82
CA SER A 18 16.09 5.10 13.43
C SER A 18 16.15 6.24 14.48
N MET A 19 16.62 5.96 15.71
CA MET A 19 16.83 6.99 16.75
C MET A 19 17.88 8.05 16.37
N ARG A 20 18.63 7.86 15.28
CA ARG A 20 19.61 8.84 14.77
C ARG A 20 19.13 9.68 13.58
N GLY A 21 17.88 9.52 13.12
CA GLY A 21 17.32 10.22 11.96
C GLY A 21 16.35 11.36 12.29
N GLN A 22 15.91 12.11 11.27
CA GLN A 22 14.88 13.16 11.39
C GLN A 22 13.45 12.58 11.61
N TYR A 23 13.28 11.26 11.49
CA TYR A 23 12.00 10.58 11.57
C TYR A 23 11.95 9.63 12.78
N ARG A 24 10.83 9.63 13.48
CA ARG A 24 10.52 8.66 14.55
C ARG A 24 9.94 7.41 13.90
N ALA A 25 10.56 6.24 14.09
CA ALA A 25 9.97 5.01 13.58
C ALA A 25 8.69 4.63 14.34
N VAL A 26 7.69 4.18 13.58
CA VAL A 26 6.40 3.71 14.07
C VAL A 26 6.56 2.28 14.56
N GLN A 27 6.17 2.03 15.80
CA GLN A 27 6.13 0.67 16.35
C GLN A 27 4.90 -0.08 15.83
N PRO A 28 4.99 -1.39 15.56
CA PRO A 28 3.85 -2.17 15.06
C PRO A 28 2.59 -2.13 15.94
N TYR A 29 2.77 -1.96 17.25
CA TYR A 29 1.69 -1.89 18.24
C TYR A 29 1.18 -0.45 18.50
N GLU A 30 1.78 0.57 17.89
CA GLU A 30 1.29 1.93 18.00
C GLU A 30 0.08 2.13 17.08
N LYS A 31 -1.07 2.47 17.67
CA LYS A 31 -2.23 2.94 16.90
C LYS A 31 -1.93 4.31 16.32
N LEU A 32 -1.58 4.37 15.03
CA LEU A 32 -1.18 5.61 14.42
C LEU A 32 -2.38 6.35 13.83
N SER A 33 -2.59 7.58 14.29
CA SER A 33 -3.60 8.47 13.76
C SER A 33 -3.01 9.26 12.59
N LEU A 34 -3.47 8.95 11.38
CA LEU A 34 -3.00 9.57 10.14
C LEU A 34 -3.97 10.66 9.70
N GLN A 35 -3.41 11.83 9.39
CA GLN A 35 -4.11 12.95 8.78
C GLN A 35 -3.76 12.99 7.30
N PRO A 36 -4.69 12.66 6.40
CA PRO A 36 -4.45 12.82 4.97
C PRO A 36 -4.27 14.30 4.63
N GLY A 37 -3.38 14.60 3.70
CA GLY A 37 -3.19 15.95 3.17
C GLY A 37 -4.14 16.23 2.00
N GLU A 38 -4.06 17.44 1.46
CA GLU A 38 -4.89 17.89 0.32
C GLU A 38 -4.73 17.02 -0.93
N GLN A 39 -3.58 16.35 -1.09
CA GLN A 39 -3.25 15.50 -2.24
C GLN A 39 -3.31 13.99 -1.95
N GLY A 40 -3.90 13.60 -0.82
CA GLY A 40 -3.98 12.20 -0.37
C GLY A 40 -3.13 11.92 0.86
N LEU A 41 -2.89 10.64 1.12
CA LEU A 41 -2.11 10.18 2.27
C LEU A 41 -0.67 9.88 1.83
N SER A 42 0.29 10.61 2.39
CA SER A 42 1.72 10.33 2.21
C SER A 42 2.24 9.48 3.38
N LEU A 43 2.88 8.37 3.05
CA LEU A 43 3.49 7.42 3.98
C LEU A 43 4.98 7.38 3.70
N VAL A 44 5.80 7.68 4.71
CA VAL A 44 7.25 7.54 4.64
C VAL A 44 7.63 6.18 5.18
N ILE A 45 8.38 5.40 4.41
CA ILE A 45 8.72 4.02 4.70
C ILE A 45 10.25 3.86 4.73
N GLU A 46 10.77 3.21 5.74
CA GLU A 46 12.15 2.78 5.84
C GLU A 46 12.30 1.42 5.18
N LEU A 47 13.19 1.33 4.19
CA LEU A 47 13.51 0.09 3.49
C LEU A 47 14.48 -0.76 4.32
N PRO A 48 14.27 -2.09 4.41
CA PRO A 48 15.20 -2.96 5.09
C PRO A 48 16.51 -3.09 4.31
N MET A 49 17.56 -3.56 4.99
CA MET A 49 18.92 -3.64 4.43
C MET A 49 19.04 -4.51 3.17
N ASP A 50 18.18 -5.51 3.04
CA ASP A 50 18.13 -6.45 1.92
C ASP A 50 17.31 -5.96 0.72
N ALA A 51 16.65 -4.80 0.84
CA ALA A 51 15.97 -4.14 -0.27
C ALA A 51 16.97 -3.74 -1.37
N ARG A 52 16.66 -4.07 -2.61
CA ARG A 52 17.44 -3.79 -3.83
C ARG A 52 16.68 -2.84 -4.76
N ILE A 53 17.42 -2.23 -5.67
CA ILE A 53 16.85 -1.50 -6.80
C ILE A 53 15.94 -2.46 -7.58
N ASP A 54 14.82 -1.96 -8.09
CA ASP A 54 13.75 -2.70 -8.80
C ASP A 54 12.89 -3.62 -7.94
N ASP A 55 13.15 -3.74 -6.63
CA ASP A 55 12.17 -4.33 -5.71
C ASP A 55 10.90 -3.48 -5.65
N ARG A 56 9.79 -4.08 -5.25
CA ARG A 56 8.49 -3.40 -5.11
C ARG A 56 8.07 -3.33 -3.66
N VAL A 57 7.71 -2.14 -3.21
CA VAL A 57 7.04 -1.91 -1.93
C VAL A 57 5.55 -1.79 -2.19
N ASN A 58 4.78 -2.75 -1.70
CA ASN A 58 3.33 -2.76 -1.78
C ASN A 58 2.75 -2.37 -0.42
N VAL A 59 1.88 -1.36 -0.44
CA VAL A 59 1.07 -0.93 0.71
C VAL A 59 -0.35 -1.38 0.46
N VAL A 60 -0.86 -2.23 1.34
CA VAL A 60 -2.24 -2.71 1.29
C VAL A 60 -2.98 -2.15 2.51
N LEU A 61 -4.11 -1.50 2.25
CA LEU A 61 -4.99 -0.93 3.27
C LEU A 61 -6.32 -1.67 3.27
N THR A 62 -6.68 -2.25 4.42
CA THR A 62 -7.94 -2.98 4.62
C THR A 62 -8.71 -2.35 5.76
N LYS A 63 -9.95 -1.91 5.51
CA LYS A 63 -10.79 -1.29 6.55
C LYS A 63 -11.19 -2.32 7.59
N HIS A 64 -11.15 -1.98 8.88
CA HIS A 64 -11.60 -2.92 9.91
C HIS A 64 -13.07 -3.31 9.68
N GLY A 65 -13.36 -4.61 9.79
CA GLY A 65 -14.68 -5.16 9.55
C GLY A 65 -15.02 -5.44 8.09
N GLU A 66 -14.14 -5.05 7.15
CA GLU A 66 -14.24 -5.44 5.75
C GLU A 66 -13.29 -6.59 5.41
N ARG A 67 -13.68 -7.41 4.43
CA ARG A 67 -12.89 -8.60 4.01
C ARG A 67 -11.93 -8.32 2.85
N ASN A 68 -12.15 -7.24 2.10
CA ASN A 68 -11.39 -6.93 0.90
C ASN A 68 -10.49 -5.72 1.13
N ALA A 69 -9.30 -5.75 0.53
CA ALA A 69 -8.41 -4.58 0.48
C ALA A 69 -9.16 -3.40 -0.16
N LYS A 70 -9.17 -2.27 0.54
CA LYS A 70 -9.76 -1.02 0.03
C LYS A 70 -8.81 -0.30 -0.90
N CYS A 71 -7.51 -0.42 -0.64
CA CYS A 71 -6.49 0.22 -1.43
C CYS A 71 -5.22 -0.62 -1.47
N GLU A 72 -4.62 -0.67 -2.66
CA GLU A 72 -3.32 -1.28 -2.89
C GLU A 72 -2.49 -0.29 -3.72
N VAL A 73 -1.33 0.10 -3.20
CA VAL A 73 -0.39 1.01 -3.87
C VAL A 73 0.98 0.36 -3.88
N SER A 74 1.55 0.24 -5.07
CA SER A 74 2.90 -0.27 -5.27
C SER A 74 3.85 0.85 -5.67
N LEU A 75 5.02 0.90 -5.06
CA LEU A 75 6.14 1.74 -5.46
C LEU A 75 7.33 0.85 -5.83
N VAL A 76 8.00 1.13 -6.94
CA VAL A 76 9.26 0.48 -7.29
C VAL A 76 10.40 1.22 -6.59
N VAL A 77 11.32 0.49 -5.96
CA VAL A 77 12.50 1.05 -5.30
C VAL A 77 13.45 1.62 -6.36
N ASP A 78 13.48 2.93 -6.45
CA ASP A 78 14.37 3.71 -7.29
C ASP A 78 15.78 3.86 -6.65
N PRO A 79 16.80 4.28 -7.43
CA PRO A 79 18.16 4.43 -6.91
C PRO A 79 18.29 5.39 -5.74
N GLU A 80 17.49 6.47 -5.69
CA GLU A 80 17.54 7.44 -4.58
C GLU A 80 16.97 6.83 -3.31
N SER A 81 15.81 6.15 -3.39
CA SER A 81 15.26 5.40 -2.27
C SER A 81 16.16 4.25 -1.82
N TYR A 82 16.87 3.58 -2.74
CA TYR A 82 17.84 2.56 -2.39
C TYR A 82 19.05 3.11 -1.61
N LEU A 83 19.55 4.29 -1.99
CA LEU A 83 20.68 4.95 -1.33
C LEU A 83 20.30 5.54 0.03
N THR A 84 19.15 6.20 0.11
CA THR A 84 18.65 6.83 1.34
C THR A 84 18.01 5.83 2.30
N LYS A 85 17.63 4.64 1.81
CA LYS A 85 16.79 3.64 2.50
C LYS A 85 15.44 4.20 2.93
N ILE A 86 14.98 5.28 2.31
CA ILE A 86 13.70 5.92 2.59
C ILE A 86 12.89 5.97 1.30
N ALA A 87 11.65 5.52 1.36
CA ALA A 87 10.69 5.56 0.26
C ALA A 87 9.43 6.32 0.69
N GLU A 88 8.94 7.23 -0.15
CA GLU A 88 7.68 7.94 0.09
C GLU A 88 6.58 7.38 -0.82
N ILE A 89 5.51 6.87 -0.23
CA ILE A 89 4.36 6.33 -0.95
C ILE A 89 3.16 7.24 -0.76
N LYS A 90 2.57 7.68 -1.88
CA LYS A 90 1.38 8.53 -1.90
C LYS A 90 0.16 7.71 -2.27
N VAL A 91 -0.73 7.52 -1.30
CA VAL A 91 -2.03 6.90 -1.49
C VAL A 91 -3.00 7.94 -2.02
N LYS A 92 -3.37 7.80 -3.30
CA LYS A 92 -4.30 8.66 -4.03
C LYS A 92 -5.64 7.98 -4.32
N GLN A 93 -6.00 6.97 -3.54
CA GLN A 93 -7.31 6.32 -3.67
C GLN A 93 -8.28 6.90 -2.64
N SER A 94 -9.57 6.92 -2.98
CA SER A 94 -10.57 7.39 -2.02
C SER A 94 -10.73 6.40 -0.87
N LEU A 95 -10.58 6.89 0.36
CA LEU A 95 -10.66 6.11 1.59
C LEU A 95 -11.58 6.83 2.58
N ASP A 96 -12.45 6.07 3.23
CA ASP A 96 -13.29 6.62 4.30
C ASP A 96 -12.45 6.88 5.55
N ALA A 97 -12.88 7.81 6.40
CA ALA A 97 -12.34 7.92 7.75
C ALA A 97 -12.64 6.66 8.57
N GLY A 98 -11.74 6.31 9.49
CA GLY A 98 -11.89 5.18 10.40
C GLY A 98 -10.64 4.32 10.53
N PRO A 99 -10.76 3.19 11.24
CA PRO A 99 -9.65 2.27 11.47
C PRO A 99 -9.38 1.38 10.24
N TYR A 100 -8.10 1.20 9.91
CA TYR A 100 -7.59 0.32 8.86
C TYR A 100 -6.42 -0.52 9.36
N PHE A 101 -6.34 -1.75 8.86
CA PHE A 101 -5.13 -2.55 8.86
C PHE A 101 -4.27 -2.15 7.66
N MET A 102 -3.03 -1.76 7.93
CA MET A 102 -2.04 -1.48 6.91
C MET A 102 -1.00 -2.59 6.88
N GLN A 103 -0.84 -3.21 5.72
CA GLN A 103 0.19 -4.20 5.47
C GLN A 103 1.21 -3.63 4.47
N LEU A 104 2.46 -3.59 4.88
CA LEU A 104 3.61 -3.26 4.04
C LEU A 104 4.27 -4.55 3.59
N ASN A 105 4.45 -4.72 2.29
CA ASN A 105 5.10 -5.88 1.70
C ASN A 105 6.27 -5.42 0.84
N LEU A 106 7.47 -5.94 1.11
CA LEU A 106 8.61 -5.81 0.22
C LEU A 106 8.69 -7.05 -0.65
N VAL A 107 8.54 -6.86 -1.95
CA VAL A 107 8.50 -7.92 -2.96
C VAL A 107 9.73 -7.79 -3.84
N GLY A 108 10.51 -8.87 -3.95
CA GLY A 108 11.68 -8.92 -4.80
C GLY A 108 11.36 -9.11 -6.28
N LEU A 109 12.41 -9.06 -7.10
CA LEU A 109 12.35 -9.56 -8.49
C LEU A 109 11.78 -10.99 -8.49
N HIS A 110 10.79 -11.27 -9.36
CA HIS A 110 10.03 -12.52 -9.45
C HIS A 110 8.91 -12.73 -8.42
N ASP A 111 8.34 -11.64 -7.87
CA ASP A 111 7.15 -11.67 -7.01
C ASP A 111 7.33 -12.49 -5.71
N TYR A 112 8.58 -12.67 -5.27
CA TYR A 112 8.91 -13.28 -4.00
C TYR A 112 8.79 -12.26 -2.86
N LEU A 113 8.02 -12.58 -1.82
CA LEU A 113 7.90 -11.75 -0.63
C LEU A 113 9.18 -11.82 0.21
N LYS A 114 9.93 -10.72 0.26
CA LYS A 114 11.16 -10.59 1.07
C LYS A 114 10.86 -10.29 2.52
N ASN A 115 9.94 -9.36 2.75
CA ASN A 115 9.62 -8.88 4.09
C ASN A 115 8.17 -8.37 4.14
N ALA A 116 7.55 -8.44 5.31
CA ALA A 116 6.21 -7.94 5.56
C ALA A 116 6.10 -7.35 6.95
N ALA A 117 5.36 -6.24 7.08
CA ALA A 117 5.04 -5.61 8.35
C ALA A 117 3.59 -5.15 8.37
N GLU A 118 2.97 -5.23 9.54
CA GLU A 118 1.57 -4.90 9.75
C GLU A 118 1.42 -3.82 10.81
N PHE A 119 0.49 -2.90 10.58
CA PHE A 119 0.23 -1.75 11.43
C PHE A 119 -1.27 -1.49 11.54
N ASP A 120 -1.71 -1.14 12.74
CA ASP A 120 -3.05 -0.60 12.98
C ASP A 120 -3.03 0.91 12.82
N ILE A 121 -3.74 1.42 11.81
CA ILE A 121 -3.84 2.85 11.53
C ILE A 121 -5.28 3.35 11.67
N ILE A 122 -5.43 4.63 12.00
CA ILE A 122 -6.72 5.32 12.07
C ILE A 122 -6.65 6.53 11.16
N LEU A 123 -7.44 6.54 10.09
CA LEU A 123 -7.63 7.72 9.24
C LEU A 123 -8.63 8.65 9.92
N ASN A 124 -8.17 9.84 10.30
CA ASN A 124 -9.03 10.82 10.96
C ASN A 124 -10.04 11.46 10.00
N GLU A 125 -9.66 11.56 8.73
CA GLU A 125 -10.44 12.23 7.69
C GLU A 125 -10.54 11.33 6.47
N ARG A 126 -11.59 11.55 5.68
CA ARG A 126 -11.76 10.86 4.41
C ARG A 126 -10.74 11.40 3.40
N ILE A 127 -10.19 10.51 2.60
CA ILE A 127 -9.41 10.88 1.43
C ILE A 127 -10.39 11.00 0.26
N THR A 128 -10.65 12.22 -0.16
CA THR A 128 -11.33 12.50 -1.43
C THR A 128 -10.28 12.87 -2.46
N VAL A 129 -9.99 11.94 -3.36
CA VAL A 129 -9.20 12.27 -4.54
C VAL A 129 -10.15 12.84 -5.55
N SER A 130 -9.99 14.12 -5.83
CA SER A 130 -10.62 14.78 -6.96
C SER A 130 -10.12 14.06 -8.21
N GLU A 131 -10.91 13.17 -8.79
CA GLU A 131 -10.65 12.73 -10.16
C GLU A 131 -10.53 14.00 -11.02
N PRO A 132 -9.52 14.15 -11.90
CA PRO A 132 -9.73 15.03 -13.02
C PRO A 132 -10.96 14.50 -13.73
N VAL A 133 -11.97 15.36 -13.91
CA VAL A 133 -13.20 15.10 -14.65
C VAL A 133 -12.80 14.50 -16.00
N SER A 134 -12.76 13.16 -16.07
CA SER A 134 -12.61 12.48 -17.34
C SER A 134 -13.95 12.68 -18.02
N GLU A 135 -13.92 13.47 -19.08
CA GLU A 135 -15.09 13.70 -19.93
C GLU A 135 -15.75 12.37 -20.22
N LEU A 136 -16.99 12.30 -19.77
CA LEU A 136 -17.85 11.15 -19.83
C LEU A 136 -18.19 10.93 -21.31
N ILE A 137 -17.37 10.15 -22.03
CA ILE A 137 -17.77 9.61 -23.34
C ILE A 137 -18.87 8.60 -23.05
N LYS A 138 -20.12 9.09 -23.02
CA LYS A 138 -21.34 8.29 -23.07
C LYS A 138 -21.33 7.50 -24.38
N THR A 139 -20.75 6.31 -24.37
CA THR A 139 -21.22 5.25 -25.27
C THR A 139 -22.28 4.47 -24.51
N GLN A 140 -23.53 4.87 -24.73
CA GLN A 140 -24.68 4.02 -24.49
C GLN A 140 -24.50 2.75 -25.34
N THR A 141 -24.28 1.61 -24.69
CA THR A 141 -24.61 0.32 -25.28
C THR A 141 -25.48 -0.46 -24.31
N THR A 142 -26.73 -0.58 -24.72
CA THR A 142 -27.83 -1.31 -24.11
C THR A 142 -27.52 -2.80 -23.98
N GLY A 143 -27.81 -3.36 -22.80
CA GLY A 143 -28.27 -4.75 -22.58
C GLY A 143 -27.41 -5.92 -23.08
N PHE A 144 -26.95 -6.78 -22.17
CA PHE A 144 -27.60 -8.07 -21.86
C PHE A 144 -26.69 -8.89 -20.94
N LYS A 145 -27.28 -9.45 -19.87
CA LYS A 145 -26.71 -10.53 -19.07
C LYS A 145 -26.35 -11.73 -19.97
N ARG A 146 -25.16 -12.31 -19.78
CA ARG A 146 -24.81 -13.74 -20.03
C ARG A 146 -23.46 -14.00 -19.36
N ILE A 147 -23.46 -14.55 -18.14
CA ILE A 147 -23.41 -15.99 -17.80
C ILE A 147 -22.25 -16.71 -18.51
N PHE A 148 -21.36 -17.25 -17.66
CA PHE A 148 -20.37 -18.31 -17.82
C PHE A 148 -20.43 -19.13 -19.11
N ASN A 149 -19.25 -19.36 -19.71
CA ASN A 149 -18.91 -20.68 -20.20
C ASN A 149 -17.42 -20.95 -19.99
N SER A 150 -17.15 -21.92 -19.13
CA SER A 150 -15.90 -22.66 -19.01
C SER A 150 -15.72 -23.58 -20.23
N ALA A 151 -14.53 -23.56 -20.82
CA ALA A 151 -14.05 -24.57 -21.78
C ALA A 151 -12.57 -24.81 -21.46
N VAL A 152 -12.24 -25.88 -20.72
CA VAL A 152 -11.80 -27.20 -21.22
C VAL A 152 -10.38 -27.18 -21.79
N SER A 153 -9.46 -27.84 -21.09
CA SER A 153 -8.59 -28.82 -21.75
C SER A 153 -8.15 -29.87 -20.73
N ALA A 154 -8.81 -31.03 -20.77
CA ALA A 154 -8.31 -32.27 -20.23
C ALA A 154 -7.63 -33.02 -21.38
N VAL A 155 -6.34 -33.29 -21.27
CA VAL A 155 -5.63 -34.24 -22.13
C VAL A 155 -4.89 -35.21 -21.23
N LEU A 156 -5.51 -36.36 -20.96
CA LEU A 156 -4.89 -37.53 -20.35
C LEU A 156 -5.67 -38.78 -20.79
N SER A 157 -5.19 -39.42 -21.86
CA SER A 157 -5.44 -40.83 -22.20
C SER A 157 -4.27 -41.26 -23.10
N VAL A 158 -3.18 -41.80 -22.54
CA VAL A 158 -2.89 -43.24 -22.41
C VAL A 158 -3.15 -44.02 -23.70
N PHE A 159 -2.07 -44.31 -24.42
CA PHE A 159 -1.85 -45.51 -25.23
C PHE A 159 -0.39 -45.93 -25.08
#